data_AF-A0A371YKF9-F1
#
_entry.id   AF-A0A371YKF9-F1
#
_cell.length_a   1.000
_cell.length_b   1.000
_cell.length_c   1.000
_cell.angle_alpha   90.00
_cell.angle_beta   90.00
_cell.angle_gamma   90.00
#
_symmetry.space_group_name_H-M   'P 1'
#
loop_
_entity.id
_entity.type
_entity.pdbx_description
1 polymer ?
#
loop_
_entity_poly.entity_id
_entity_poly.type
_entity_poly.pdbx_seq_one_letter_code
_entity_poly.pdbx_strand_id
1 'polypeptide(L)'
;DHDHIAELLHDNDEFLAFAWASSAAQSKKRMVLGQCEKVMFNVGGWKKARQEQQMRDWYGFVPTYLITIDASYCEKSNDRNFCALLDHELYHIGVERDEDGEMLYSDMTGLPKHYLAGHDVEEFFGVVRRWGANESVKRLVEITKNAPFVADVDISKCCGTCVI
;
A
#
# COMPACT_ATOMS: atom_id res chain seq x y z
N ASP A 1 0.04 14.04 3.22
CA ASP A 1 -0.41 12.74 2.66
C ASP A 1 -0.62 11.70 3.76
N HIS A 2 0.40 11.35 4.55
CA HIS A 2 0.25 10.40 5.67
C HIS A 2 -0.09 11.06 7.01
N ASP A 3 -0.57 12.30 7.01
CA ASP A 3 -0.83 13.06 8.25
C ASP A 3 -1.87 12.36 9.15
N HIS A 4 -2.85 11.70 8.51
CA HIS A 4 -3.84 10.87 9.19
C HIS A 4 -3.25 9.65 9.93
N ILE A 5 -2.03 9.21 9.56
CA ILE A 5 -1.27 8.18 10.28
C ILE A 5 -0.44 8.81 11.38
N ALA A 6 0.23 9.92 11.08
CA ALA A 6 1.13 10.60 12.01
C ALA A 6 0.42 11.05 13.29
N GLU A 7 -0.80 11.57 13.17
CA GLU A 7 -1.62 11.95 14.33
C GLU A 7 -1.96 10.74 15.20
N LEU A 8 -2.29 9.60 14.59
CA LEU A 8 -2.63 8.37 15.32
C LEU A 8 -1.43 7.71 15.99
N LEU A 9 -0.25 7.78 15.38
CA LEU A 9 0.98 7.25 15.98
C LEU A 9 1.37 7.97 17.27
N HIS A 10 0.96 9.22 17.45
CA HIS A 10 1.20 9.95 18.69
C HIS A 10 0.26 9.50 19.81
N ASP A 11 -0.99 9.17 19.49
CA ASP A 11 -2.04 8.91 20.48
C ASP A 11 -2.31 7.41 20.70
N ASN A 12 -1.85 6.55 19.80
CA ASN A 12 -2.11 5.12 19.82
C ASN A 12 -0.92 4.30 19.29
N ASP A 13 -0.07 3.85 20.21
CA ASP A 13 1.06 2.96 19.91
C ASP A 13 0.63 1.61 19.30
N GLU A 14 -0.64 1.21 19.46
CA GLU A 14 -1.16 -0.05 18.92
C GLU A 14 -1.56 0.05 17.43
N PHE A 15 -1.49 1.24 16.83
CA PHE A 15 -2.00 1.46 15.47
C PHE A 15 -1.16 0.76 14.41
N LEU A 16 0.16 0.93 14.45
CA LEU A 16 1.07 0.47 13.40
C LEU A 16 2.36 -0.10 14.01
N ALA A 17 2.72 -1.30 13.59
CA ALA A 17 3.99 -1.93 13.93
C ALA A 17 4.77 -2.31 12.67
N PHE A 18 6.06 -2.56 12.84
CA PHE A 18 6.96 -3.01 11.78
C PHE A 18 7.55 -4.38 12.07
N ALA A 19 7.75 -5.17 11.01
CA ALA A 19 8.49 -6.43 11.04
C ALA A 19 9.60 -6.42 9.98
N TRP A 20 10.66 -7.16 10.26
CA TRP A 20 11.77 -7.36 9.33
C TRP A 20 11.76 -8.80 8.83
N ALA A 21 11.64 -8.97 7.51
CA ALA A 21 11.83 -10.24 6.85
C ALA A 21 13.30 -10.40 6.46
N SER A 22 13.87 -11.58 6.72
CA SER A 22 15.26 -11.89 6.34
C SER A 22 15.47 -12.02 4.83
N SER A 23 14.40 -12.07 4.05
CA SER A 23 14.41 -12.16 2.59
C SER A 23 13.08 -11.71 2.00
N ALA A 24 13.09 -11.19 0.78
CA ALA A 24 11.89 -10.84 0.04
C ALA A 24 10.90 -12.01 -0.06
N ALA A 25 9.61 -11.68 0.05
CA ALA A 25 8.55 -12.62 -0.26
C ALA A 25 8.38 -12.76 -1.78
N GLN A 26 7.83 -13.91 -2.21
CA GLN A 26 7.40 -14.10 -3.59
C GLN A 26 5.88 -14.13 -3.64
N SER A 27 5.29 -13.26 -4.46
CA SER A 27 3.85 -13.27 -4.74
C SER A 27 3.62 -13.15 -6.23
N LYS A 28 2.80 -14.05 -6.80
CA LYS A 28 2.46 -14.06 -8.24
C LYS A 28 3.69 -13.94 -9.17
N LYS A 29 4.79 -14.62 -8.83
CA LYS A 29 6.11 -14.58 -9.53
C LYS A 29 6.79 -13.20 -9.53
N ARG A 30 6.34 -12.25 -8.72
CA ARG A 30 7.03 -10.99 -8.46
C ARG A 30 7.65 -11.00 -7.07
N MET A 31 8.78 -10.32 -6.97
CA MET A 31 9.45 -10.05 -5.70
C MET A 31 8.67 -8.97 -4.96
N VAL A 32 8.46 -9.17 -3.66
CA VAL A 32 7.76 -8.24 -2.77
C VAL A 32 8.77 -7.77 -1.73
N LEU A 33 9.11 -6.48 -1.77
CA LEU A 33 10.14 -5.86 -0.93
C LEU A 33 9.58 -5.31 0.38
N GLY A 34 8.29 -5.00 0.39
CA GLY A 34 7.53 -4.60 1.56
C GLY A 34 6.10 -5.12 1.44
N GLN A 35 5.41 -5.22 2.57
CA GLN A 35 3.99 -5.58 2.61
C GLN A 35 3.31 -4.93 3.81
N CYS A 36 2.34 -4.08 3.54
CA CYS A 36 1.39 -3.56 4.52
C CYS A 36 0.16 -4.48 4.64
N GLU A 37 -0.22 -4.82 5.87
CA GLU A 37 -1.39 -5.64 6.17
C GLU A 37 -2.22 -5.01 7.28
N LYS A 38 -3.55 -5.04 7.15
CA LYS A 38 -4.46 -4.87 8.28
C LYS A 38 -4.53 -6.22 9.01
N VAL A 39 -4.09 -6.25 10.26
CA VAL A 39 -3.89 -7.50 11.00
C VAL A 39 -5.24 -8.17 11.25
N MET A 40 -5.44 -9.32 10.61
CA MET A 40 -6.66 -10.10 10.69
C MET A 40 -6.33 -11.59 10.81
N PHE A 41 -6.86 -12.25 11.84
CA PHE A 41 -6.68 -13.69 12.06
C PHE A 41 -7.88 -14.47 11.51
N ASN A 42 -7.78 -14.92 10.27
CA ASN A 42 -8.83 -15.68 9.57
C ASN A 42 -8.88 -17.17 10.00
N VAL A 43 -8.70 -17.43 11.29
CA VAL A 43 -8.75 -18.76 11.92
C VAL A 43 -9.41 -18.64 13.30
N GLY A 44 -9.92 -19.75 13.84
CA GLY A 44 -10.58 -19.78 15.15
C GLY A 44 -9.79 -20.56 16.23
N GLY A 45 -10.32 -20.53 17.45
CA GLY A 45 -9.84 -21.33 18.58
C GLY A 45 -8.36 -21.11 18.90
N TRP A 46 -7.65 -22.20 19.24
CA TRP A 46 -6.24 -22.13 19.64
C TRP A 46 -5.29 -21.62 18.55
N LYS A 47 -5.66 -21.71 17.27
CA LYS A 47 -4.82 -21.16 16.18
C LYS A 47 -4.79 -19.63 16.25
N LYS A 48 -5.96 -19.01 16.42
CA LYS A 48 -6.08 -17.56 16.62
C LYS A 48 -5.35 -17.10 17.88
N ALA A 49 -5.64 -17.77 19.01
CA ALA A 49 -5.02 -17.40 20.29
C ALA A 49 -3.48 -17.46 20.25
N ARG A 50 -2.89 -18.45 19.56
CA ARG A 50 -1.43 -18.50 19.38
C ARG A 50 -0.88 -17.38 18.50
N GLN A 51 -1.59 -17.00 17.44
CA GLN A 51 -1.17 -15.90 16.56
C GLN A 51 -1.28 -14.55 17.30
N GLU A 52 -2.34 -14.34 18.07
CA GLU A 52 -2.49 -13.15 18.93
C GLU A 52 -1.42 -13.09 20.01
N GLN A 53 -1.14 -14.21 20.69
CA GLN A 53 -0.06 -14.29 21.68
C GLN A 53 1.29 -13.96 21.06
N GLN A 54 1.59 -14.49 19.86
CA GLN A 54 2.85 -14.20 19.17
C GLN A 54 3.04 -12.70 18.90
N MET A 55 1.97 -12.00 18.50
CA MET A 55 2.02 -10.54 18.30
C MET A 55 2.24 -9.81 19.62
N ARG A 56 1.56 -10.22 20.70
CA ARG A 56 1.76 -9.63 22.04
C ARG A 56 3.16 -9.88 22.57
N ASP A 57 3.76 -11.02 22.28
CA ASP A 57 5.12 -11.33 22.69
C ASP A 57 6.15 -10.46 21.93
N TRP A 58 5.89 -10.15 20.66
CA TRP A 58 6.75 -9.30 19.85
C TRP A 58 6.59 -7.82 20.13
N TYR A 59 5.36 -7.34 20.31
CA TYR A 59 5.03 -5.91 20.31
C TYR A 59 4.39 -5.43 21.62
N GLY A 60 3.99 -6.33 22.53
CA GLY A 60 3.19 -6.00 23.72
C GLY A 60 1.68 -5.94 23.46
N PHE A 61 1.27 -5.82 22.20
CA PHE A 61 -0.12 -5.69 21.76
C PHE A 61 -0.34 -6.43 20.42
N VAL A 62 -1.58 -6.40 19.91
CA VAL A 62 -1.89 -6.85 18.55
C VAL A 62 -2.04 -5.60 17.68
N PRO A 63 -1.09 -5.29 16.78
CA PRO A 63 -1.16 -4.06 15.99
C PRO A 63 -2.40 -4.04 15.09
N THR A 64 -2.93 -2.85 14.79
CA THR A 64 -4.00 -2.70 13.79
C THR A 64 -3.45 -2.94 12.37
N TYR A 65 -2.29 -2.35 12.09
CA TYR A 65 -1.56 -2.52 10.84
C TYR A 65 -0.13 -3.03 11.10
N LEU A 66 0.35 -3.90 10.24
CA LEU A 66 1.72 -4.40 10.26
C LEU A 66 2.35 -4.15 8.90
N ILE A 67 3.49 -3.46 8.88
CA ILE A 67 4.33 -3.33 7.70
C ILE A 67 5.54 -4.24 7.85
N THR A 68 5.69 -5.20 6.94
CA THR A 68 6.85 -6.08 6.89
C THR A 68 7.78 -5.67 5.76
N ILE A 69 9.07 -5.47 6.05
CA ILE A 69 10.08 -5.02 5.07
C ILE A 69 11.19 -6.06 4.89
N ASP A 70 11.66 -6.27 3.66
CA ASP A 70 12.84 -7.08 3.37
C ASP A 70 14.13 -6.39 3.83
N ALA A 71 14.70 -6.89 4.93
CA ALA A 71 15.94 -6.37 5.50
C ALA A 71 17.13 -6.48 4.53
N SER A 72 17.15 -7.52 3.69
CA SER A 72 18.25 -7.77 2.74
C SER A 72 18.26 -6.78 1.57
N TYR A 73 17.08 -6.26 1.22
CA TYR A 73 16.95 -5.14 0.29
C TYR A 73 17.42 -3.86 0.95
N CYS A 74 16.96 -3.56 2.16
CA CYS A 74 17.32 -2.35 2.88
C CYS A 74 18.83 -2.20 3.10
N GLU A 75 19.53 -3.29 3.42
CA GLU A 75 20.99 -3.30 3.58
C GLU A 75 21.74 -2.87 2.30
N LYS A 76 21.18 -3.16 1.12
CA LYS A 76 21.79 -2.88 -0.19
C LYS A 76 21.25 -1.60 -0.84
N SER A 77 20.23 -1.02 -0.24
CA SER A 77 19.53 0.15 -0.76
C SER A 77 20.15 1.43 -0.21
N ASN A 78 19.92 2.54 -0.89
CA ASN A 78 20.24 3.85 -0.33
C ASN A 78 19.03 4.40 0.43
N ASP A 79 19.26 5.40 1.28
CA ASP A 79 18.22 6.02 2.10
C ASP A 79 17.01 6.48 1.28
N ARG A 80 17.24 7.00 0.06
CA ARG A 80 16.16 7.45 -0.83
C ARG A 80 15.22 6.31 -1.19
N ASN A 81 15.77 5.19 -1.65
CA ASN A 81 14.98 4.03 -2.07
C ASN A 81 14.33 3.33 -0.89
N PHE A 82 15.01 3.30 0.27
CA PHE A 82 14.42 2.80 1.52
C PHE A 82 13.22 3.64 1.94
N CYS A 83 13.36 4.97 1.99
CA CYS A 83 12.26 5.87 2.33
C CYS A 83 11.12 5.78 1.32
N ALA A 84 11.41 5.66 0.02
CA ALA A 84 10.39 5.48 -1.00
C ALA A 84 9.60 4.18 -0.83
N LEU A 85 10.25 3.08 -0.41
CA LEU A 85 9.58 1.82 -0.07
C LEU A 85 8.70 1.98 1.16
N LEU A 86 9.17 2.63 2.23
CA LEU A 86 8.34 2.88 3.40
C LEU A 86 7.11 3.75 3.07
N ASP A 87 7.30 4.81 2.29
CA ASP A 87 6.21 5.68 1.84
C ASP A 87 5.17 4.89 1.04
N HIS A 88 5.63 4.03 0.13
CA HIS A 88 4.79 3.10 -0.64
C HIS A 88 3.92 2.24 0.30
N GLU A 89 4.53 1.54 1.26
CA GLU A 89 3.76 0.73 2.20
C GLU A 89 2.79 1.55 3.07
N LEU A 90 3.15 2.79 3.42
CA LEU A 90 2.25 3.68 4.16
C LEU A 90 1.03 4.13 3.34
N TYR A 91 1.13 4.22 2.01
CA TYR A 91 -0.04 4.52 1.15
C TYR A 91 -1.08 3.40 1.14
N HIS A 92 -0.73 2.17 1.53
CA HIS A 92 -1.71 1.11 1.73
C HIS A 92 -2.61 1.33 2.94
N ILE A 93 -2.25 2.23 3.86
CA ILE A 93 -3.12 2.64 4.95
C ILE A 93 -3.91 3.85 4.46
N GLY A 94 -5.11 3.60 3.93
CA GLY A 94 -6.03 4.65 3.49
C GLY A 94 -6.96 5.09 4.63
N VAL A 95 -7.53 6.28 4.52
CA VAL A 95 -8.59 6.79 5.41
C VAL A 95 -9.81 7.18 4.59
N GLU A 96 -10.99 6.75 5.03
CA GLU A 96 -12.26 7.13 4.37
C GLU A 96 -12.49 8.64 4.54
N ARG A 97 -12.93 9.28 3.45
CA ARG A 97 -13.23 10.71 3.41
C ARG A 97 -14.62 10.95 2.82
N ASP A 98 -15.27 12.03 3.22
CA ASP A 98 -16.54 12.47 2.65
C ASP A 98 -16.35 13.24 1.31
N GLU A 99 -17.45 13.77 0.77
CA GLU A 99 -17.46 14.52 -0.50
C GLU A 99 -16.66 15.83 -0.42
N ASP A 100 -16.51 16.40 0.78
CA ASP A 100 -15.74 17.62 1.02
C ASP A 100 -14.25 17.30 1.29
N GLY A 101 -13.90 16.02 1.40
CA GLY A 101 -12.55 15.53 1.62
C GLY A 101 -12.17 15.42 3.11
N GLU A 102 -13.12 15.59 4.02
CA GLU A 102 -12.88 15.46 5.46
C GLU A 102 -12.87 14.01 5.91
N MET A 103 -12.07 13.68 6.93
CA MET A 103 -11.95 12.31 7.42
C MET A 103 -13.24 11.83 8.06
N LEU A 104 -13.67 10.62 7.70
CA LEU A 104 -14.79 9.95 8.36
C LEU A 104 -14.32 9.27 9.64
N TYR A 105 -15.07 9.49 10.72
CA TYR A 105 -14.83 8.88 12.02
C TYR A 105 -15.86 7.79 12.32
N SER A 106 -15.44 6.80 13.09
CA SER A 106 -16.32 5.73 13.57
C SER A 106 -17.10 6.20 14.81
N ASP A 107 -18.43 6.19 14.75
CA ASP A 107 -19.29 6.58 15.88
C ASP A 107 -19.06 5.72 17.14
N MET A 108 -18.56 4.49 16.97
CA MET A 108 -18.30 3.57 18.08
C MET A 108 -16.95 3.82 18.76
N THR A 109 -15.93 4.16 17.99
CA THR A 109 -14.54 4.25 18.50
C THR A 109 -14.03 5.67 18.58
N GLY A 110 -14.67 6.64 17.91
CA GLY A 110 -14.20 8.01 17.77
C GLY A 110 -12.92 8.16 16.94
N LEU A 111 -12.44 7.08 16.31
CA LEU A 111 -11.21 7.06 15.51
C LEU A 111 -11.51 7.17 14.01
N PRO A 112 -10.58 7.72 13.19
CA PRO A 112 -10.77 7.78 11.75
C PRO A 112 -10.89 6.37 11.14
N LYS A 113 -11.76 6.23 10.15
CA LYS A 113 -12.05 4.96 9.48
C LYS A 113 -10.95 4.63 8.48
N HIS A 114 -9.97 3.86 8.95
CA HIS A 114 -8.88 3.38 8.12
C HIS A 114 -9.21 2.07 7.40
N TYR A 115 -8.80 1.98 6.14
CA TYR A 115 -8.93 0.79 5.30
C TYR A 115 -7.58 0.39 4.71
N LEU A 116 -7.49 -0.85 4.21
CA LEU A 116 -6.32 -1.30 3.47
C LEU A 116 -6.55 -0.98 1.99
N ALA A 117 -5.87 0.04 1.49
CA ALA A 117 -5.89 0.40 0.09
C ALA A 117 -5.11 -0.66 -0.72
N GLY A 118 -5.61 -1.00 -1.90
CA GLY A 118 -4.82 -1.81 -2.85
C GLY A 118 -3.65 -1.01 -3.41
N HIS A 119 -2.91 -1.61 -4.36
CA HIS A 119 -2.01 -0.83 -5.22
C HIS A 119 -2.87 0.05 -6.14
N ASP A 120 -3.23 1.24 -5.69
CA ASP A 120 -4.01 2.21 -6.43
C ASP A 120 -3.09 3.25 -7.09
N VAL A 121 -3.55 3.91 -8.15
CA VAL A 121 -2.75 4.89 -8.89
C VAL A 121 -2.33 6.06 -7.99
N GLU A 122 -3.12 6.40 -6.98
CA GLU A 122 -2.80 7.46 -6.01
C GLU A 122 -1.52 7.21 -5.20
N GLU A 123 -1.26 5.96 -4.81
CA GLU A 123 0.02 5.55 -4.21
C GLU A 123 1.19 5.89 -5.15
N PHE A 124 1.03 5.59 -6.45
CA PHE A 124 2.05 5.89 -7.44
C PHE A 124 2.27 7.39 -7.60
N PHE A 125 1.21 8.21 -7.59
CA PHE A 125 1.35 9.66 -7.68
C PHE A 125 2.08 10.24 -6.48
N GLY A 126 1.73 9.82 -5.27
CA GLY A 126 2.38 10.27 -4.03
C GLY A 126 3.87 9.96 -4.01
N VAL A 127 4.23 8.70 -4.31
CA VAL A 127 5.63 8.25 -4.35
C VAL A 127 6.40 8.96 -5.46
N VAL A 128 5.85 9.07 -6.68
CA VAL A 128 6.53 9.73 -7.82
C VAL A 128 6.70 11.24 -7.56
N ARG A 129 5.70 11.90 -6.97
CA ARG A 129 5.79 13.33 -6.63
C ARG A 129 6.88 13.61 -5.62
N ARG A 130 7.06 12.75 -4.62
CA ARG A 130 8.04 12.95 -3.53
C ARG A 130 9.43 12.43 -3.88
N TRP A 131 9.52 11.25 -4.50
CA TRP A 131 10.76 10.51 -4.73
C TRP A 131 11.16 10.43 -6.21
N GLY A 132 10.38 10.98 -7.11
CA GLY A 132 10.63 10.94 -8.56
C GLY A 132 10.26 9.61 -9.21
N ALA A 133 10.07 9.64 -10.53
CA ALA A 133 9.73 8.46 -11.31
C ALA A 133 10.91 7.46 -11.38
N ASN A 134 10.62 6.18 -11.15
CA ASN A 134 11.56 5.10 -11.46
C ASN A 134 11.64 4.86 -12.98
N GLU A 135 12.59 4.03 -13.42
CA GLU A 135 12.80 3.75 -14.85
C GLU A 135 11.57 3.15 -15.55
N SER A 136 10.79 2.32 -14.85
CA SER A 136 9.54 1.77 -15.41
C SER A 136 8.48 2.85 -15.64
N VAL A 137 8.33 3.79 -14.70
CA VAL A 137 7.42 4.93 -14.82
C VAL A 137 7.90 5.90 -15.90
N LYS A 138 9.21 6.19 -15.97
CA LYS A 138 9.78 7.02 -17.04
C LYS A 138 9.52 6.40 -18.42
N ARG A 139 9.73 5.09 -18.54
CA ARG A 139 9.45 4.34 -19.76
C ARG A 139 7.97 4.37 -20.11
N LEU A 140 7.07 4.27 -19.13
CA LEU A 140 5.63 4.43 -19.35
C LEU A 140 5.31 5.83 -19.90
N VAL A 141 5.84 6.88 -19.27
CA VAL A 141 5.68 8.26 -19.76
C VAL A 141 6.21 8.41 -21.19
N GLU A 142 7.36 7.83 -21.50
CA GLU A 142 7.92 7.85 -22.86
C GLU A 142 7.02 7.12 -23.88
N ILE A 143 6.48 5.95 -23.52
CA ILE A 143 5.53 5.22 -24.38
C ILE A 143 4.28 6.08 -24.63
N THR A 144 3.73 6.74 -23.60
CA THR A 144 2.52 7.58 -23.74
C THR A 144 2.71 8.83 -24.61
N LYS A 145 3.95 9.25 -24.88
CA LYS A 145 4.22 10.35 -25.83
C LYS A 145 4.03 9.94 -27.29
N ASN A 146 4.00 8.65 -27.58
CA ASN A 146 3.75 8.12 -28.91
C ASN A 146 2.26 7.89 -29.12
N ALA A 147 1.79 8.00 -30.37
CA ALA A 147 0.44 7.60 -30.71
C ALA A 147 0.21 6.13 -30.33
N PRO A 148 -0.96 5.77 -29.79
CA PRO A 148 -1.26 4.38 -29.47
C PRO A 148 -1.19 3.53 -30.75
N PHE A 149 -0.69 2.31 -30.62
CA PHE A 149 -0.55 1.38 -31.74
C PHE A 149 -1.91 1.04 -32.39
N VAL A 150 -2.98 1.07 -31.59
CA VAL A 150 -4.37 0.92 -32.05
C VAL A 150 -5.04 2.28 -31.93
N ALA A 151 -5.48 2.84 -33.04
CA ALA A 151 -6.26 4.07 -33.04
C ALA A 151 -7.73 3.78 -32.68
N ASP A 152 -8.42 4.72 -32.05
CA ASP A 152 -9.85 4.58 -31.72
C ASP A 152 -10.73 4.29 -32.95
N VAL A 153 -10.30 4.78 -34.12
CA VAL A 153 -10.97 4.54 -35.39
C VAL A 153 -10.95 3.06 -35.80
N ASP A 154 -9.91 2.30 -35.44
CA ASP A 154 -9.81 0.87 -35.77
C ASP A 154 -10.72 0.01 -34.88
N ILE A 155 -10.91 0.42 -33.62
CA ILE A 155 -11.81 -0.27 -32.68
C ILE A 155 -13.27 -0.15 -33.16
N SER A 156 -13.66 1.03 -33.65
CA SER A 156 -15.02 1.27 -34.18
C SER A 156 -15.34 0.41 -35.41
N LYS A 157 -14.34 0.04 -36.23
CA LYS A 157 -14.50 -0.84 -37.40
C LYS A 157 -14.57 -2.32 -37.06
N CYS A 158 -14.07 -2.74 -35.90
CA CYS A 158 -14.14 -4.13 -35.44
C CYS A 158 -15.50 -4.52 -34.83
N CYS A 159 -16.39 -3.54 -34.59
CA CYS A 159 -17.71 -3.73 -33.97
C CYS A 159 -18.69 -4.56 -34.84
N GLY A 160 -18.44 -4.77 -36.14
CA GLY A 160 -19.27 -5.60 -37.03
C GLY A 160 -20.72 -5.12 -37.27
N THR A 161 -21.19 -4.13 -36.50
CA THR A 161 -22.52 -3.50 -36.56
C THR A 161 -22.44 -2.00 -36.88
N CYS A 162 -21.25 -1.41 -36.75
CA CYS A 162 -21.00 0.01 -36.98
C CYS A 162 -20.59 0.16 -38.47
N VAL A 163 -21.51 0.74 -39.24
CA VAL A 163 -21.65 0.70 -40.71
C VAL A 163 -20.49 1.38 -41.46
N ILE A 164 -20.24 0.89 -42.68
CA ILE A 164 -19.49 1.52 -43.79
C ILE A 164 -20.01 2.93 -44.07
#